data_AF-A0A4S0N2K0-F1
#
_entry.id   AF-A0A4S0N2K0-F1
#
_cell.length_a   1.000
_cell.length_b   1.000
_cell.length_c   1.000
_cell.angle_alpha   90.00
_cell.angle_beta   90.00
_cell.angle_gamma   90.00
#
_symmetry.space_group_name_H-M   'P 1'
#
loop_
_entity.id
_entity.type
_entity.pdbx_description
1 polymer ?
#
loop_
_entity_poly.entity_id
_entity_poly.type
_entity_poly.pdbx_seq_one_letter_code
_entity_poly.pdbx_strand_id
1 'polypeptide(L)'
;MKLWKTTLAAAVLSLAAATSAFAARTDLTLGIVLEPPHLDPTAGAAAAIGEVTYANVFEGLTRIDDKGQVQPGLAESWAVSDDGKVYTFKLHAGVKFHDGSAFSADDVKFSLDRAHAKDS
;
A
#
# COMPACT_ATOMS: atom_id res chain seq x y z
N MET A 1 24.64 -13.75 -46.47
CA MET A 1 24.98 -14.47 -45.22
C MET A 1 25.59 -13.60 -44.12
N LYS A 2 26.40 -12.57 -44.40
CA LYS A 2 26.99 -11.70 -43.34
C LYS A 2 25.97 -10.77 -42.66
N LEU A 3 24.99 -10.24 -43.40
CA LEU A 3 23.99 -9.29 -42.87
C LEU A 3 22.98 -9.91 -41.88
N TRP A 4 22.70 -11.21 -41.99
CA TRP A 4 21.80 -11.93 -41.08
C TRP A 4 22.48 -12.29 -39.76
N LYS A 5 23.80 -12.54 -39.79
CA LYS A 5 24.57 -12.81 -38.57
C LYS A 5 24.70 -11.57 -37.69
N THR A 6 24.78 -10.38 -38.29
CA THR A 6 24.87 -9.10 -37.57
C THR A 6 23.55 -8.67 -36.93
N THR A 7 22.41 -8.92 -37.57
CA THR A 7 21.08 -8.63 -36.99
C THR A 7 20.73 -9.58 -35.86
N LEU A 8 21.11 -10.87 -35.97
CA LEU A 8 20.90 -11.84 -34.89
C LEU A 8 21.76 -11.52 -33.65
N ALA A 9 23.01 -11.10 -33.85
CA ALA A 9 23.90 -10.71 -32.75
C ALA A 9 23.41 -9.45 -32.00
N ALA A 10 22.87 -8.46 -32.73
CA ALA A 10 22.28 -7.27 -32.12
C ALA A 10 21.04 -7.61 -31.27
N ALA A 11 20.14 -8.47 -31.76
CA ALA A 11 18.96 -8.90 -31.03
C ALA A 11 19.29 -9.66 -29.73
N VAL A 12 20.32 -10.52 -29.76
CA VAL A 12 20.80 -11.24 -28.56
C VAL A 12 21.40 -10.28 -27.54
N LEU A 13 22.14 -9.26 -27.97
CA LEU A 13 22.71 -8.25 -27.06
C LEU A 13 21.63 -7.37 -26.41
N SER A 14 20.59 -7.01 -27.16
CA SER A 14 19.42 -6.28 -26.63
C SER A 14 18.63 -7.11 -25.61
N LEU A 15 18.49 -8.42 -25.84
CA LEU A 15 17.77 -9.31 -24.93
C LEU A 15 18.56 -9.56 -23.63
N ALA A 16 19.88 -9.67 -23.71
CA ALA A 16 20.77 -9.80 -22.55
C ALA A 16 20.83 -8.52 -21.69
N ALA A 17 20.77 -7.35 -22.33
CA ALA A 17 20.69 -6.06 -21.62
C ALA A 17 19.31 -5.86 -20.94
N ALA A 18 18.24 -6.46 -21.46
CA ALA A 18 16.92 -6.42 -20.83
C ALA A 18 16.81 -7.33 -19.59
N THR A 19 17.58 -8.44 -19.54
CA THR A 19 17.57 -9.34 -18.37
C THR A 19 18.25 -8.77 -17.12
N SER A 20 19.19 -7.83 -17.25
CA SER A 20 19.86 -7.25 -16.08
C SER A 20 18.96 -6.31 -15.27
N ALA A 21 17.95 -5.69 -15.90
CA ALA A 21 16.99 -4.83 -15.22
C ALA A 21 16.05 -5.61 -14.27
N PHE A 22 15.82 -6.91 -14.52
CA PHE A 22 15.04 -7.80 -13.65
C PHE A 22 15.86 -8.45 -12.53
N ALA A 23 17.18 -8.28 -12.51
CA ALA A 23 18.08 -8.83 -11.49
C ALA A 23 18.33 -7.86 -10.32
N ALA A 24 17.70 -6.67 -10.33
CA ALA A 24 17.77 -5.74 -9.22
C ALA A 24 17.12 -6.34 -7.97
N ARG A 25 17.74 -6.12 -6.81
CA ARG A 25 17.22 -6.58 -5.51
C ARG A 25 15.87 -5.92 -5.23
N THR A 26 14.84 -6.73 -4.96
CA THR A 26 13.47 -6.26 -4.67
C THR A 26 13.11 -6.33 -3.20
N ASP A 27 14.04 -6.75 -2.35
CA ASP A 27 13.90 -6.80 -0.89
C ASP A 27 14.72 -5.71 -0.21
N LEU A 28 14.22 -5.28 0.95
CA LEU A 28 14.87 -4.33 1.84
C LEU A 28 14.97 -4.97 3.23
N THR A 29 16.09 -4.75 3.92
CA THR A 29 16.21 -5.06 5.35
C THR A 29 16.11 -3.77 6.14
N LEU A 30 15.07 -3.66 6.95
CA LEU A 30 14.85 -2.51 7.84
C LEU A 30 15.18 -2.93 9.28
N GLY A 31 16.06 -2.18 9.93
CA GLY A 31 16.28 -2.31 11.37
C GLY A 31 15.19 -1.55 12.13
N ILE A 32 14.39 -2.27 12.91
CA ILE A 32 13.38 -1.69 13.82
C ILE A 32 13.90 -1.72 15.25
N VAL A 33 13.57 -0.70 16.04
CA VAL A 33 14.08 -0.54 17.42
C VAL A 33 13.32 -1.41 18.40
N LEU A 34 12.02 -1.56 18.19
CA LEU A 34 11.11 -2.25 19.10
C LEU A 34 10.46 -3.43 18.37
N GLU A 35 10.26 -4.53 19.10
CA GLU A 35 9.42 -5.64 18.64
C GLU A 35 7.94 -5.28 18.86
N PRO A 36 7.06 -5.45 17.85
CA PRO A 36 5.65 -5.23 18.04
C PRO A 36 5.05 -6.34 18.92
N PRO A 37 4.28 -6.00 19.98
CA PRO A 37 3.68 -7.00 20.87
C PRO A 37 2.57 -7.83 20.19
N HIS A 38 1.98 -7.28 19.14
CA HIS A 38 0.98 -7.88 18.26
C HIS A 38 0.93 -7.09 16.94
N LEU A 39 0.12 -7.53 15.99
CA LEU A 39 -0.04 -6.88 14.68
C LEU A 39 -1.40 -6.19 14.48
N ASP A 40 -2.24 -6.14 15.52
CA ASP A 40 -3.50 -5.38 15.48
C ASP A 40 -3.20 -3.87 15.64
N PRO A 41 -3.43 -3.03 14.61
CA PRO A 41 -3.15 -1.59 14.67
C PRO A 41 -4.15 -0.82 15.56
N THR A 42 -5.21 -1.48 16.01
CA THR A 42 -6.22 -0.90 16.89
C THR A 42 -6.01 -1.25 18.36
N ALA A 43 -5.25 -2.29 18.72
CA ALA A 43 -5.20 -2.83 20.08
C ALA A 43 -4.05 -2.29 20.97
N GLY A 44 -3.37 -1.21 20.57
CA GLY A 44 -2.27 -0.65 21.35
C GLY A 44 -1.52 0.50 20.67
N ALA A 45 -0.83 1.32 21.48
CA ALA A 45 -0.14 2.53 21.03
C ALA A 45 1.35 2.31 20.63
N ALA A 46 1.80 1.05 20.54
CA ALA A 46 3.20 0.76 20.23
C ALA A 46 3.52 1.13 18.77
N ALA A 47 4.43 2.09 18.57
CA ALA A 47 4.80 2.60 17.25
C ALA A 47 5.27 1.50 16.28
N ALA A 48 5.95 0.45 16.79
CA ALA A 48 6.40 -0.70 16.02
C ALA A 48 5.28 -1.45 15.29
N ILE A 49 4.05 -1.40 15.81
CA ILE A 49 2.89 -2.00 15.13
C ILE A 49 2.66 -1.29 13.80
N GLY A 50 2.62 0.05 13.82
CA GLY A 50 2.46 0.86 12.62
C GLY A 50 3.64 0.71 11.65
N GLU A 51 4.87 0.70 12.16
CA GLU A 51 6.09 0.52 11.33
C GLU A 51 6.06 -0.79 10.51
N VAL A 52 5.55 -1.88 11.11
CA VAL A 52 5.49 -3.18 10.43
C VAL A 52 4.24 -3.29 9.54
N THR A 53 3.09 -2.81 10.00
CA THR A 53 1.80 -3.16 9.39
C THR A 53 1.24 -2.11 8.42
N TYR A 54 1.49 -0.82 8.65
CA TYR A 54 0.94 0.25 7.82
C TYR A 54 1.59 0.23 6.43
N ALA A 55 0.77 0.29 5.38
CA ALA A 55 1.17 0.22 3.97
C ALA A 55 1.88 -1.07 3.53
N ASN A 56 2.13 -2.02 4.44
CA ASN A 56 2.63 -3.37 4.13
C ASN A 56 1.51 -4.42 4.21
N VAL A 57 0.65 -4.31 5.23
CA VAL A 57 -0.44 -5.26 5.51
C VAL A 57 -1.80 -4.58 5.41
N PHE A 58 -1.91 -3.34 5.89
CA PHE A 58 -3.14 -2.55 5.88
C PHE A 58 -2.98 -1.29 5.02
N GLU A 59 -4.10 -0.85 4.43
CA GLU A 59 -4.19 0.40 3.67
C GLU A 59 -5.34 1.25 4.23
N GLY A 60 -5.12 2.56 4.37
CA GLY A 60 -6.14 3.51 4.83
C GLY A 60 -6.96 4.10 3.68
N LEU A 61 -8.02 4.85 4.04
CA LEU A 61 -8.77 5.64 3.06
C LEU A 61 -7.90 6.68 2.35
N THR A 62 -6.93 7.24 3.09
CA THR A 62 -5.94 8.20 2.60
C THR A 62 -4.55 7.78 3.07
N ARG A 63 -3.53 8.42 2.48
CA ARG A 63 -2.12 8.26 2.87
C ARG A 63 -1.42 9.61 2.89
N ILE A 64 -0.28 9.71 3.56
CA ILE A 64 0.56 10.91 3.56
C ILE A 64 1.77 10.68 2.65
N ASP A 65 2.07 11.61 1.76
CA ASP A 65 3.26 11.54 0.91
C ASP A 65 4.52 12.10 1.58
N ASP A 66 5.65 12.03 0.87
CA ASP A 66 6.95 12.53 1.31
C ASP A 66 6.99 14.06 1.57
N LYS A 67 5.99 14.79 1.10
CA LYS A 67 5.79 16.23 1.31
C LYS A 67 4.76 16.53 2.39
N GLY A 68 4.29 15.51 3.11
CA GLY A 68 3.30 15.66 4.16
C GLY A 68 1.88 15.96 3.65
N GLN A 69 1.61 15.77 2.36
CA GLN A 69 0.30 16.03 1.78
C GLN A 69 -0.59 14.79 1.87
N VAL A 70 -1.89 15.02 2.10
CA VAL A 70 -2.90 13.95 2.08
C VAL A 70 -3.15 13.54 0.64
N GLN A 71 -2.96 12.25 0.37
CA GLN A 71 -3.16 11.63 -0.93
C GLN A 71 -4.26 10.55 -0.86
N PRO A 72 -4.89 10.21 -1.99
CA PRO A 72 -5.80 9.07 -2.10
C PRO A 72 -5.17 7.75 -1.60
N GLY A 73 -5.98 6.89 -0.99
CA GLY A 73 -5.65 5.51 -0.65
C GLY A 73 -6.77 4.61 -1.18
N LEU A 74 -7.46 3.90 -0.28
CA LEU A 74 -8.68 3.17 -0.62
C LEU A 74 -9.85 4.08 -1.05
N ALA A 75 -9.81 5.37 -0.70
CA ALA A 75 -10.71 6.37 -1.26
C ALA A 75 -10.06 7.08 -2.46
N GLU A 76 -10.76 7.08 -3.61
CA GLU A 76 -10.32 7.77 -4.82
C GLU A 76 -10.44 9.30 -4.69
N SER A 77 -11.39 9.78 -3.89
CA SER A 77 -11.59 11.19 -3.58
C SER A 77 -12.49 11.35 -2.35
N TRP A 78 -12.54 12.56 -1.79
CA TRP A 78 -13.45 12.90 -0.71
C TRP A 78 -13.91 14.36 -0.81
N ALA A 79 -15.09 14.62 -0.26
CA ALA A 79 -15.64 15.95 -0.06
C ALA A 79 -15.78 16.23 1.43
N VAL A 80 -15.60 17.49 1.82
CA VAL A 80 -15.75 17.97 3.20
C VAL A 80 -16.87 19.00 3.22
N SER A 81 -17.77 18.90 4.19
CA SER A 81 -18.83 19.90 4.40
C SER A 81 -18.26 21.27 4.78
N ASP A 82 -19.04 22.33 4.55
CA ASP A 82 -18.65 23.71 4.86
C ASP A 82 -18.25 23.92 6.33
N ASP A 83 -18.86 23.17 7.26
CA ASP A 83 -18.55 23.22 8.69
C ASP A 83 -17.39 22.30 9.12
N GLY A 84 -16.83 21.53 8.19
CA GLY A 84 -15.70 20.64 8.42
C GLY A 84 -16.03 19.38 9.24
N LYS A 85 -17.32 19.05 9.43
CA LYS A 85 -17.74 17.94 10.31
C LYS A 85 -18.17 16.69 9.56
N VAL A 86 -18.49 16.79 8.28
CA VAL A 86 -18.91 15.65 7.45
C VAL A 86 -17.90 15.46 6.33
N TYR A 87 -17.33 14.24 6.29
CA TYR A 87 -16.43 13.80 5.25
C TYR A 87 -17.11 12.68 4.47
N THR A 88 -17.23 12.86 3.16
CA THR A 88 -17.82 11.85 2.27
C THR A 88 -16.73 11.30 1.37
N PHE A 89 -16.37 10.03 1.58
CA PHE A 89 -15.34 9.34 0.80
C PHE A 89 -15.96 8.56 -0.35
N LYS A 90 -15.40 8.69 -1.55
CA LYS A 90 -15.70 7.81 -2.68
C LYS A 90 -14.64 6.72 -2.73
N LEU A 91 -15.07 5.47 -2.57
CA LEU A 91 -14.16 4.31 -2.51
C LEU A 91 -13.82 3.79 -3.89
N HIS A 92 -12.62 3.21 -4.04
CA HIS A 92 -12.26 2.46 -5.24
C HIS A 92 -13.16 1.22 -5.40
N ALA A 93 -13.61 0.98 -6.64
CA ALA A 93 -14.38 -0.21 -6.98
C ALA A 93 -13.48 -1.43 -7.21
N GLY A 94 -13.97 -2.62 -6.86
CA GLY A 94 -13.30 -3.89 -7.15
C GLY A 94 -12.07 -4.19 -6.29
N VAL A 95 -11.83 -3.40 -5.24
CA VAL A 95 -10.80 -3.70 -4.24
C VAL A 95 -11.17 -4.98 -3.50
N LYS A 96 -10.15 -5.80 -3.21
CA LYS A 96 -10.30 -7.06 -2.51
C LYS A 96 -9.26 -7.18 -1.40
N PHE A 97 -9.62 -7.86 -0.34
CA PHE A 97 -8.67 -8.34 0.65
C PHE A 97 -7.83 -9.50 0.08
N HIS A 98 -6.76 -9.85 0.79
CA HIS A 98 -5.83 -10.91 0.37
C HIS A 98 -6.49 -12.30 0.30
N ASP A 99 -7.60 -12.50 1.01
CA ASP A 99 -8.42 -13.72 0.96
C ASP A 99 -9.41 -13.74 -0.22
N GLY A 100 -9.49 -12.65 -0.98
CA GLY A 100 -10.36 -12.48 -2.15
C GLY A 100 -11.75 -11.92 -1.84
N SER A 101 -12.10 -11.68 -0.57
CA SER A 101 -13.33 -10.98 -0.19
C SER A 101 -13.32 -9.53 -0.69
N ALA A 102 -14.51 -8.98 -0.95
CA ALA A 102 -14.64 -7.63 -1.48
C ALA A 102 -14.54 -6.58 -0.36
N PHE A 103 -13.83 -5.48 -0.63
CA PHE A 103 -13.80 -4.32 0.26
C PHE A 103 -14.99 -3.38 -0.02
N SER A 104 -15.56 -2.82 1.05
CA SER A 104 -16.72 -1.95 1.01
C SER A 104 -16.71 -0.88 2.12
N ALA A 105 -17.70 0.02 2.09
CA ALA A 105 -17.89 1.01 3.15
C ALA A 105 -18.23 0.38 4.52
N ASP A 106 -18.77 -0.84 4.55
CA ASP A 106 -19.06 -1.54 5.82
C ASP A 106 -17.77 -1.92 6.54
N ASP A 107 -16.72 -2.31 5.80
CA ASP A 107 -15.40 -2.63 6.37
C ASP A 107 -14.71 -1.38 6.93
N VAL A 108 -14.89 -0.24 6.26
CA VAL A 108 -14.42 1.07 6.74
C VAL A 108 -15.12 1.41 8.06
N LYS A 109 -16.45 1.29 8.10
CA LYS A 109 -17.24 1.55 9.29
C LYS A 109 -16.82 0.64 10.44
N PHE A 110 -16.70 -0.65 10.19
CA PHE A 110 -16.25 -1.63 11.17
C PHE A 110 -14.89 -1.25 11.77
N SER A 111 -13.93 -0.86 10.93
CA SER A 111 -12.58 -0.50 11.36
C SER A 111 -12.58 0.73 12.26
N LEU A 112 -13.38 1.75 11.93
CA LEU A 112 -13.54 2.95 12.77
C LEU A 112 -14.24 2.61 14.09
N ASP A 113 -15.31 1.83 14.05
CA ASP A 113 -16.01 1.40 15.27
C ASP A 113 -15.07 0.60 16.20
N ARG A 114 -14.24 -0.27 15.63
CA ARG A 114 -13.23 -1.06 16.36
C ARG A 114 -12.19 -0.16 17.03
N ALA A 115 -11.66 0.84 16.31
CA ALA A 115 -10.71 1.80 16.86
C ALA A 115 -11.30 2.70 17.98
N HIS A 116 -12.62 2.78 18.08
CA HIS A 116 -13.33 3.51 19.15
C HIS A 116 -13.81 2.60 20.29
N ALA A 117 -13.61 1.28 20.20
CA ALA A 117 -14.05 0.33 21.20
C ALA A 117 -13.21 0.44 22.49
N LYS A 118 -13.75 -0.04 23.61
CA LYS A 118 -13.10 0.06 24.94
C LYS A 118 -11.83 -0.80 25.07
N ASP A 119 -11.73 -1.82 24.24
CA ASP A 119 -10.64 -2.80 24.17
C ASP A 119 -9.68 -2.52 23.00
N SER A 120 -9.77 -1.32 22.41
CA SER A 120 -8.80 -0.73 21.49
C SER A 120 -7.62 -0.13 22.27
#